data_AF-A0A9E1P0C1-F1
#
_entry.id   AF-A0A9E1P0C1-F1
#
_cell.length_a   1.000
_cell.length_b   1.000
_cell.length_c   1.000
_cell.angle_alpha   90.00
_cell.angle_beta   90.00
_cell.angle_gamma   90.00
#
_symmetry.space_group_name_H-M   'P 1'
#
loop_
_entity.id
_entity.type
_entity.pdbx_description
1 polymer ?
#
loop_
_entity_poly.entity_id
_entity_poly.type
_entity_poly.pdbx_seq_one_letter_code
_entity_poly.pdbx_strand_id
1 'polypeptide(L)'
;MLKHFLIRTLLPALLVAPLTQNAVAQLTAADTLEQLGEDAWAWRAVTQPASGDDVPRIARPAGWLPDWSPEAVAARHTQLSEFDRRWRALVDTADSPESITDYRLVGSLLARVRWELDHIAAWQRQPHFYIAQALVPIFEALLPPPPLDKQRTAQIQALLQQIPLTLAAAQDNLSDPRGPFVDVALTQIQQVPHSLRGMYAGLAAYIPSHRHTAMQAD
;
A
#
# COMPACT_ATOMS: atom_id res chain seq x y z
N MET A 1 42.98 -72.57 -18.04
CA MET A 1 43.20 -72.46 -16.58
C MET A 1 44.48 -71.67 -16.33
N LEU A 2 44.41 -70.36 -16.02
CA LEU A 2 45.24 -69.67 -15.01
C LEU A 2 44.96 -68.15 -15.00
N LYS A 3 44.44 -67.69 -13.85
CA LYS A 3 44.71 -66.46 -13.09
C LYS A 3 44.97 -65.11 -13.82
N HIS A 4 43.99 -64.21 -13.63
CA HIS A 4 44.06 -62.81 -13.16
C HIS A 4 45.21 -61.89 -13.61
N PHE A 5 44.88 -60.72 -14.19
CA PHE A 5 45.19 -59.39 -13.59
C PHE A 5 44.50 -58.21 -14.34
N LEU A 6 43.86 -57.35 -13.53
CA LEU A 6 43.45 -55.94 -13.63
C LEU A 6 43.48 -55.16 -14.97
N ILE A 7 42.44 -54.33 -15.19
CA ILE A 7 42.54 -52.84 -15.14
C ILE A 7 41.13 -52.19 -15.15
N ARG A 8 40.89 -51.44 -14.07
CA ARG A 8 40.07 -50.21 -13.86
C ARG A 8 38.96 -49.86 -14.85
N THR A 9 37.75 -49.71 -14.31
CA THR A 9 36.76 -48.74 -14.79
C THR A 9 36.16 -48.02 -13.58
N LEU A 10 36.33 -46.70 -13.54
CA LEU A 10 35.76 -45.78 -12.56
C LEU A 10 34.27 -45.59 -12.88
N LEU A 11 33.40 -45.82 -11.89
CA LEU A 11 31.99 -45.40 -11.93
C LEU A 11 31.80 -44.29 -10.89
N PRO A 12 31.25 -43.11 -11.24
CA PRO A 12 31.01 -42.07 -10.26
C PRO A 12 29.78 -42.43 -9.41
N ALA A 13 29.93 -42.30 -8.09
CA ALA A 13 28.82 -42.42 -7.15
C ALA A 13 27.89 -41.21 -7.30
N LEU A 14 26.64 -41.45 -7.69
CA LEU A 14 25.57 -40.47 -7.53
C LEU A 14 25.26 -40.32 -6.03
N LEU A 15 25.68 -39.21 -5.43
CA LEU A 15 25.15 -38.74 -4.15
C LEU A 15 23.78 -38.11 -4.41
N VAL A 16 22.71 -38.85 -4.13
CA VAL A 16 21.38 -38.27 -3.96
C VAL A 16 21.34 -37.71 -2.54
N ALA A 17 21.59 -36.41 -2.40
CA ALA A 17 21.31 -35.68 -1.17
C ALA A 17 19.78 -35.55 -1.01
N PRO A 18 19.19 -35.88 0.14
CA PRO A 18 17.80 -35.55 0.37
C PRO A 18 17.70 -34.03 0.51
N LEU A 19 16.95 -33.41 -0.41
CA LEU A 19 16.44 -32.05 -0.26
C LEU A 19 15.53 -32.05 0.98
N THR A 20 16.07 -31.64 2.12
CA THR A 20 15.25 -31.30 3.29
C THR A 20 14.43 -30.08 2.92
N GLN A 21 13.18 -30.32 2.52
CA GLN A 21 12.10 -29.36 2.49
C GLN A 21 11.92 -28.80 3.90
N ASN A 22 12.65 -27.74 4.24
CA ASN A 22 12.28 -26.89 5.38
C ASN A 22 11.21 -25.92 4.90
N ALA A 23 9.99 -26.44 4.75
CA ALA A 23 8.79 -25.65 4.66
C ALA A 23 7.78 -26.21 5.66
N VAL A 24 7.25 -25.27 6.46
CA VAL A 24 6.02 -25.37 7.26
C VAL A 24 6.13 -26.14 8.57
N ALA A 25 6.55 -25.43 9.63
CA ALA A 25 5.93 -25.51 10.95
C ALA A 25 6.35 -24.30 11.80
N GLN A 26 5.90 -23.10 11.46
CA GLN A 26 5.78 -22.06 12.48
C GLN A 26 4.55 -22.44 13.32
N LEU A 27 4.82 -23.07 14.46
CA LEU A 27 3.87 -23.26 15.54
C LEU A 27 3.35 -21.87 15.92
N THR A 28 2.12 -21.57 15.50
CA THR A 28 1.47 -20.28 15.75
C THR A 28 1.25 -20.13 17.25
N ALA A 29 1.91 -19.15 17.87
CA ALA A 29 1.37 -18.57 19.10
C ALA A 29 -0.09 -18.16 18.82
N ALA A 30 -0.99 -18.36 19.79
CA ALA A 30 -2.37 -17.89 19.65
C ALA A 30 -2.33 -16.40 19.31
N ASP A 31 -2.96 -16.03 18.18
CA ASP A 31 -3.05 -14.65 17.73
C ASP A 31 -3.73 -13.82 18.83
N THR A 32 -3.10 -12.74 19.28
CA THR A 32 -3.69 -11.86 20.29
C THR A 32 -4.46 -10.74 19.61
N LEU A 33 -5.44 -10.16 20.32
CA LEU A 33 -6.16 -9.00 19.82
C LEU A 33 -5.22 -7.81 19.56
N GLU A 34 -4.19 -7.65 20.39
CA GLU A 34 -3.13 -6.64 20.23
C GLU A 34 -2.37 -6.85 18.91
N GLN A 35 -1.87 -8.07 18.65
CA GLN A 35 -1.16 -8.40 17.42
C GLN A 35 -2.03 -8.18 16.19
N LEU A 36 -3.31 -8.59 16.24
CA LEU A 36 -4.26 -8.34 15.17
C LEU A 36 -4.47 -6.84 14.92
N GLY A 37 -4.58 -6.05 15.99
CA GLY A 37 -4.70 -4.59 15.91
C GLY A 37 -3.48 -3.95 15.25
N GLU A 38 -2.27 -4.35 15.64
CA GLU A 38 -1.02 -3.89 15.05
C GLU A 38 -0.92 -4.24 13.57
N ASP A 39 -1.21 -5.50 13.21
CA ASP A 39 -1.19 -5.96 11.82
C ASP A 39 -2.19 -5.19 10.96
N ALA A 40 -3.41 -5.00 11.47
CA ALA A 40 -4.44 -4.24 10.78
C ALA A 40 -4.02 -2.77 10.61
N TRP A 41 -3.41 -2.15 11.63
CA TRP A 41 -2.94 -0.77 11.56
C TRP A 41 -1.77 -0.60 10.58
N ALA A 42 -0.80 -1.52 10.60
CA ALA A 42 0.30 -1.53 9.63
C ALA A 42 -0.21 -1.68 8.20
N TRP A 43 -1.22 -2.53 8.00
CA TRP A 43 -1.89 -2.67 6.71
C TRP A 43 -2.66 -1.39 6.31
N ARG A 44 -3.32 -0.70 7.25
CA ARG A 44 -3.96 0.59 6.99
C ARG A 44 -2.99 1.69 6.61
N ALA A 45 -1.81 1.71 7.23
CA ALA A 45 -0.76 2.66 6.88
C ALA A 45 -0.39 2.58 5.39
N VAL A 46 -0.54 1.41 4.74
CA VAL A 46 -0.26 1.27 3.30
C VAL A 46 -1.49 1.22 2.38
N THR A 47 -2.68 0.98 2.92
CA THR A 47 -3.91 0.79 2.11
C THR A 47 -4.97 1.86 2.27
N GLN A 48 -4.89 2.69 3.30
CA GLN A 48 -5.85 3.78 3.47
C GLN A 48 -5.79 4.74 2.28
N PRO A 49 -6.92 5.15 1.69
CA PRO A 49 -6.92 6.18 0.67
C PRO A 49 -6.31 7.49 1.18
N ALA A 50 -5.55 8.18 0.33
CA ALA A 50 -5.17 9.56 0.59
C ALA A 50 -6.41 10.45 0.49
N SER A 51 -6.51 11.45 1.37
CA SER A 51 -7.61 12.41 1.43
C SER A 51 -7.08 13.81 1.70
N GLY A 52 -7.74 14.83 1.15
CA GLY A 52 -7.44 16.23 1.50
C GLY A 52 -7.85 16.60 2.94
N ASP A 53 -8.69 15.77 3.57
CA ASP A 53 -9.05 15.88 4.99
C ASP A 53 -7.85 15.50 5.87
N ASP A 54 -7.58 16.30 6.89
CA ASP A 54 -6.49 16.07 7.83
C ASP A 54 -6.86 15.10 8.97
N VAL A 55 -8.15 14.96 9.28
CA VAL A 55 -8.64 14.05 10.33
C VAL A 55 -8.22 12.60 10.10
N PRO A 56 -8.38 11.99 8.90
CA PRO A 56 -7.96 10.62 8.69
C PRO A 56 -6.45 10.47 8.45
N ARG A 57 -5.65 11.54 8.37
CA ARG A 57 -4.25 11.45 7.95
C ARG A 57 -3.44 10.45 8.79
N ILE A 58 -2.67 9.60 8.13
CA ILE A 58 -1.85 8.55 8.76
C ILE A 58 -0.42 8.60 8.23
N ALA A 59 0.56 8.31 9.10
CA ALA A 59 1.95 8.18 8.70
C ALA A 59 2.12 6.96 7.77
N ARG A 60 2.80 7.17 6.64
CA ARG A 60 3.12 6.12 5.65
C ARG A 60 4.54 5.60 5.88
N PRO A 61 4.83 4.32 5.61
CA PRO A 61 6.19 3.82 5.67
C PRO A 61 7.08 4.45 4.59
N ALA A 62 8.40 4.44 4.82
CA ALA A 62 9.36 5.00 3.87
C ALA A 62 9.28 4.27 2.51
N GLY A 63 9.28 5.05 1.42
CA GLY A 63 9.19 4.51 0.06
C GLY A 63 7.79 4.06 -0.35
N TRP A 64 6.76 4.29 0.48
CA TRP A 64 5.38 3.97 0.13
C TRP A 64 4.93 4.77 -1.12
N LEU A 65 4.21 4.10 -2.01
CA LEU A 65 3.55 4.69 -3.16
C LEU A 65 2.07 4.26 -3.17
N PRO A 66 1.14 5.13 -3.59
CA PRO A 66 -0.25 4.72 -3.76
C PRO A 66 -0.35 3.68 -4.90
N ASP A 67 -1.02 2.57 -4.61
CA ASP A 67 -1.32 1.54 -5.59
C ASP A 67 -2.80 1.21 -5.54
N TRP A 68 -3.55 1.68 -6.54
CA TRP A 68 -4.97 1.36 -6.70
C TRP A 68 -5.23 0.50 -7.93
N SER A 69 -4.23 -0.28 -8.38
CA SER A 69 -4.44 -1.29 -9.42
C SER A 69 -5.56 -2.26 -9.04
N PRO A 70 -6.28 -2.85 -10.02
CA PRO A 70 -7.29 -3.88 -9.75
C PRO A 70 -6.75 -5.01 -8.88
N GLU A 71 -5.50 -5.42 -9.09
CA GLU A 71 -4.81 -6.45 -8.30
C GLU A 71 -4.63 -6.01 -6.84
N ALA A 72 -4.21 -4.77 -6.60
CA ALA A 72 -4.07 -4.24 -5.24
C ALA A 72 -5.41 -4.13 -4.53
N VAL A 73 -6.49 -3.76 -5.23
CA VAL A 73 -7.85 -3.75 -4.67
C VAL A 73 -8.32 -5.17 -4.32
N ALA A 74 -8.12 -6.15 -5.21
CA ALA A 74 -8.45 -7.55 -4.93
C ALA A 74 -7.66 -8.11 -3.73
N ALA A 75 -6.36 -7.79 -3.65
CA ALA A 75 -5.53 -8.15 -2.51
C ALA A 75 -6.05 -7.54 -1.19
N ARG A 76 -6.57 -6.30 -1.23
CA ARG A 76 -7.19 -5.66 -0.06
C ARG A 76 -8.45 -6.38 0.41
N HIS A 77 -9.33 -6.80 -0.49
CA HIS A 77 -10.51 -7.59 -0.12
C HIS A 77 -10.12 -8.93 0.52
N THR A 78 -9.10 -9.58 -0.04
CA THR A 78 -8.58 -10.85 0.49
C THR A 78 -8.03 -10.65 1.91
N GLN A 79 -7.19 -9.64 2.10
CA GLN A 79 -6.61 -9.33 3.41
C GLN A 79 -7.66 -8.90 4.43
N LEU A 80 -8.66 -8.10 4.03
CA LEU A 80 -9.77 -7.71 4.90
C LEU A 80 -10.53 -8.95 5.40
N SER A 81 -10.83 -9.88 4.50
CA SER A 81 -11.52 -11.13 4.84
C SER A 81 -10.73 -11.98 5.83
N GLU A 82 -9.40 -12.00 5.70
CA GLU A 82 -8.52 -12.68 6.64
C GLU A 82 -8.51 -12.00 8.02
N PHE A 83 -8.44 -10.67 8.07
CA PHE A 83 -8.57 -9.93 9.33
C PHE A 83 -9.92 -10.14 10.00
N ASP A 84 -11.02 -10.16 9.25
CA ASP A 84 -12.35 -10.45 9.79
C ASP A 84 -12.42 -11.85 10.40
N ARG A 85 -11.81 -12.83 9.75
CA ARG A 85 -11.75 -14.22 10.24
C ARG A 85 -10.96 -14.29 11.55
N ARG A 86 -9.79 -13.66 11.60
CA ARG A 86 -8.94 -13.57 12.81
C ARG A 86 -9.69 -12.85 13.94
N TRP A 87 -10.28 -11.68 13.66
CA TRP A 87 -11.06 -10.90 14.63
C TRP A 87 -12.19 -11.70 15.25
N ARG A 88 -13.03 -12.36 14.43
CA ARG A 88 -14.17 -13.15 14.95
C ARG A 88 -13.76 -14.33 15.81
N ALA A 89 -12.58 -14.91 15.56
CA ALA A 89 -12.05 -16.00 16.38
C ALA A 89 -11.69 -15.55 17.81
N LEU A 90 -11.54 -14.24 18.04
CA LEU A 90 -11.17 -13.64 19.32
C LEU A 90 -12.37 -13.09 20.12
N VAL A 91 -13.61 -13.35 19.68
CA VAL A 91 -14.81 -12.80 20.35
C VAL A 91 -14.91 -13.17 21.83
N ASP A 92 -14.51 -14.39 22.19
CA ASP A 92 -14.59 -14.92 23.55
C ASP A 92 -13.31 -14.68 24.36
N THR A 93 -12.30 -14.00 23.80
CA THR A 93 -11.03 -13.72 24.52
C THR A 93 -11.04 -12.40 25.28
N ALA A 94 -12.06 -11.56 25.10
CA ALA A 94 -12.21 -10.29 25.78
C ALA A 94 -13.06 -10.44 27.06
N ASP A 95 -12.43 -10.30 28.23
CA ASP A 95 -13.04 -10.57 29.55
C ASP A 95 -13.07 -9.35 30.49
N SER A 96 -12.58 -8.19 30.02
CA SER A 96 -12.55 -6.92 30.76
C SER A 96 -13.19 -5.78 29.94
N PRO A 97 -13.66 -4.68 30.57
CA PRO A 97 -14.15 -3.52 29.83
C PRO A 97 -13.15 -2.97 28.80
N GLU A 98 -11.86 -2.99 29.12
CA GLU A 98 -10.77 -2.55 28.25
C GLU A 98 -10.62 -3.48 27.04
N SER A 99 -10.47 -4.79 27.26
CA SER A 99 -10.32 -5.76 26.15
C SER A 99 -11.57 -5.85 25.27
N ILE A 100 -12.77 -5.68 25.84
CA ILE A 100 -14.02 -5.57 25.08
C ILE A 100 -14.02 -4.30 24.21
N THR A 101 -13.48 -3.20 24.74
CA THR A 101 -13.35 -1.94 23.99
C THR A 101 -12.39 -2.11 22.82
N ASP A 102 -11.21 -2.68 23.04
CA ASP A 102 -10.23 -2.95 22.00
C ASP A 102 -10.81 -3.87 20.91
N TYR A 103 -11.55 -4.90 21.31
CA TYR A 103 -12.19 -5.82 20.37
C TYR A 103 -13.17 -5.09 19.45
N ARG A 104 -13.95 -4.17 20.02
CA ARG A 104 -14.89 -3.34 19.27
C ARG A 104 -14.19 -2.30 18.39
N LEU A 105 -13.06 -1.74 18.83
CA LEU A 105 -12.27 -0.79 18.05
C LEU A 105 -11.67 -1.48 16.81
N VAL A 106 -11.10 -2.68 16.96
CA VAL A 106 -10.63 -3.48 15.82
C VAL A 106 -11.78 -3.80 14.88
N GLY A 107 -12.92 -4.26 15.40
CA GLY A 107 -14.12 -4.51 14.59
C GLY A 107 -14.61 -3.28 13.83
N SER A 108 -14.60 -2.11 14.48
CA SER A 108 -14.96 -0.82 13.88
C SER A 108 -13.99 -0.43 12.74
N LEU A 109 -12.69 -0.64 12.95
CA LEU A 109 -11.68 -0.42 11.92
C LEU A 109 -11.95 -1.29 10.68
N LEU A 110 -12.17 -2.59 10.85
CA LEU A 110 -12.46 -3.51 9.74
C LEU A 110 -13.78 -3.16 9.03
N ALA A 111 -14.81 -2.80 9.79
CA ALA A 111 -16.09 -2.34 9.26
C ALA A 111 -15.93 -1.05 8.42
N ARG A 112 -15.09 -0.12 8.86
CA ARG A 112 -14.76 1.09 8.08
C ARG A 112 -14.12 0.73 6.75
N VAL A 113 -13.13 -0.17 6.74
CA VAL A 113 -12.48 -0.56 5.47
C VAL A 113 -13.47 -1.22 4.52
N ARG A 114 -14.33 -2.11 5.03
CA ARG A 114 -15.41 -2.70 4.23
C ARG A 114 -16.33 -1.63 3.64
N TRP A 115 -16.71 -0.64 4.45
CA TRP A 115 -17.55 0.47 3.98
C TRP A 115 -16.84 1.30 2.90
N GLU A 116 -15.55 1.58 3.05
CA GLU A 116 -14.74 2.29 2.03
C GLU A 116 -14.66 1.51 0.70
N LEU A 117 -14.37 0.20 0.77
CA LEU A 117 -14.16 -0.65 -0.42
C LEU A 117 -15.47 -1.02 -1.13
N ASP A 118 -16.50 -1.44 -0.38
CA ASP A 118 -17.72 -2.03 -0.93
C ASP A 118 -18.88 -1.04 -1.00
N HIS A 119 -19.08 -0.26 0.06
CA HIS A 119 -20.29 0.54 0.21
C HIS A 119 -20.16 1.90 -0.48
N ILE A 120 -19.13 2.67 -0.14
CA ILE A 120 -18.80 3.89 -0.85
C ILE A 120 -18.20 3.56 -2.21
N ALA A 121 -17.28 2.59 -2.25
CA ALA A 121 -16.58 2.15 -3.45
C ALA A 121 -16.07 3.35 -4.26
N ALA A 122 -15.41 4.30 -3.60
CA ALA A 122 -14.95 5.54 -4.23
C ALA A 122 -14.03 5.25 -5.43
N TRP A 123 -13.22 4.22 -5.30
CA TRP A 123 -12.34 3.71 -6.35
C TRP A 123 -13.09 3.26 -7.63
N GLN A 124 -14.37 2.88 -7.56
CA GLN A 124 -15.18 2.58 -8.76
C GLN A 124 -16.06 3.74 -9.21
N ARG A 125 -16.47 4.60 -8.27
CA ARG A 125 -17.61 5.51 -8.44
C ARG A 125 -17.25 6.98 -8.50
N GLN A 126 -16.05 7.35 -8.07
CA GLN A 126 -15.67 8.73 -7.81
C GLN A 126 -14.37 9.06 -8.54
N PRO A 127 -14.41 9.62 -9.76
CA PRO A 127 -13.17 9.90 -10.51
C PRO A 127 -12.20 10.82 -9.77
N HIS A 128 -12.69 11.75 -8.96
CA HIS A 128 -11.86 12.64 -8.14
C HIS A 128 -11.04 11.89 -7.08
N PHE A 129 -11.42 10.67 -6.73
CA PHE A 129 -10.65 9.78 -5.87
C PHE A 129 -9.22 9.61 -6.39
N TYR A 130 -9.05 9.37 -7.69
CA TYR A 130 -7.74 9.15 -8.30
C TYR A 130 -6.89 10.42 -8.40
N ILE A 131 -7.52 11.59 -8.48
CA ILE A 131 -6.83 12.87 -8.36
C ILE A 131 -6.27 13.01 -6.94
N ALA A 132 -7.07 12.69 -5.92
CA ALA A 132 -6.61 12.69 -4.54
C ALA A 132 -5.47 11.67 -4.33
N GLN A 133 -5.59 10.45 -4.86
CA GLN A 133 -4.54 9.44 -4.73
C GLN A 133 -3.24 9.85 -5.43
N ALA A 134 -3.31 10.59 -6.53
CA ALA A 134 -2.13 11.06 -7.26
C ALA A 134 -1.45 12.26 -6.59
N LEU A 135 -2.21 13.20 -6.03
CA LEU A 135 -1.67 14.51 -5.61
C LEU A 135 -1.54 14.69 -4.10
N VAL A 136 -2.47 14.15 -3.31
CA VAL A 136 -2.44 14.31 -1.85
C VAL A 136 -1.16 13.73 -1.24
N PRO A 137 -0.64 12.55 -1.64
CA PRO A 137 0.63 12.06 -1.12
C PRO A 137 1.81 13.03 -1.29
N ILE A 138 1.83 13.78 -2.40
CA ILE A 138 2.87 14.79 -2.65
C ILE A 138 2.71 15.95 -1.68
N PHE A 139 1.47 16.43 -1.50
CA PHE A 139 1.14 17.44 -0.51
C PHE A 139 1.54 17.02 0.91
N GLU A 140 1.20 15.79 1.33
CA GLU A 140 1.55 15.25 2.64
C GLU A 140 3.08 15.18 2.85
N ALA A 141 3.84 14.81 1.81
CA ALA A 141 5.31 14.82 1.85
C ALA A 141 5.90 16.23 1.97
N LEU A 142 5.13 17.27 1.65
CA LEU A 142 5.53 18.68 1.73
C LEU A 142 5.06 19.37 3.02
N LEU A 143 4.21 18.74 3.83
CA LEU A 143 3.72 19.29 5.11
C LEU A 143 4.82 19.52 6.14
N PRO A 144 5.80 18.61 6.35
CA PRO A 144 6.87 18.86 7.31
C PRO A 144 7.69 20.09 6.90
N PRO A 145 8.07 20.96 7.86
CA PRO A 145 8.81 22.18 7.55
C PRO A 145 10.17 21.89 6.88
N PRO A 146 10.78 22.90 6.22
CA PRO A 146 12.15 22.81 5.74
C PRO A 146 13.14 22.48 6.88
N PRO A 147 14.31 21.88 6.56
CA PRO A 147 14.83 21.62 5.21
C PRO A 147 14.22 20.38 4.52
N LEU A 148 14.23 20.36 3.18
CA LEU A 148 13.97 19.14 2.40
C LEU A 148 15.25 18.30 2.37
N ASP A 149 15.25 17.18 3.09
CA ASP A 149 16.35 16.23 3.02
C ASP A 149 16.32 15.36 1.75
N LYS A 150 17.35 14.54 1.59
CA LYS A 150 17.49 13.64 0.42
C LYS A 150 16.38 12.60 0.35
N GLN A 151 15.92 12.08 1.47
CA GLN A 151 14.90 11.03 1.54
C GLN A 151 13.54 11.60 1.12
N ARG A 152 13.16 12.76 1.65
CA ARG A 152 11.92 13.46 1.31
C ARG A 152 11.90 13.90 -0.15
N THR A 153 13.04 14.39 -0.65
CA THR A 153 13.18 14.73 -2.09
C THR A 153 12.99 13.50 -2.98
N ALA A 154 13.59 12.36 -2.61
CA ALA A 154 13.42 11.11 -3.35
C ALA A 154 11.97 10.61 -3.31
N GLN A 155 11.30 10.72 -2.15
CA GLN A 155 9.89 10.38 -2.00
C GLN A 155 8.99 11.24 -2.90
N ILE A 156 9.17 12.56 -2.91
CA ILE A 156 8.41 13.47 -3.78
C ILE A 156 8.61 13.10 -5.26
N GLN A 157 9.85 12.84 -5.67
CA GLN A 157 10.14 12.42 -7.04
C GLN A 157 9.45 11.10 -7.39
N ALA A 158 9.50 10.10 -6.51
CA ALA A 158 8.84 8.81 -6.74
C ALA A 158 7.32 8.95 -6.84
N LEU A 159 6.71 9.80 -6.00
CA LEU A 159 5.28 10.09 -6.06
C LEU A 159 4.87 10.80 -7.36
N LEU A 160 5.67 11.75 -7.85
CA LEU A 160 5.46 12.37 -9.16
C LEU A 160 5.51 11.33 -10.28
N GLN A 161 6.47 10.41 -10.23
CA GLN A 161 6.61 9.31 -11.19
C GLN A 161 5.47 8.28 -11.10
N GLN A 162 4.78 8.18 -9.97
CA GLN A 162 3.66 7.26 -9.74
C GLN A 162 2.32 7.78 -10.31
N ILE A 163 2.22 9.08 -10.62
CA ILE A 163 0.98 9.69 -11.13
C ILE A 163 0.40 8.94 -12.34
N PRO A 164 1.17 8.64 -13.41
CA PRO A 164 0.62 7.97 -14.59
C PRO A 164 0.05 6.58 -14.27
N LEU A 165 0.71 5.81 -13.40
CA LEU A 165 0.22 4.50 -12.97
C LEU A 165 -1.07 4.61 -12.14
N THR A 166 -1.17 5.64 -11.30
CA THR A 166 -2.39 5.90 -10.52
C THR A 166 -3.57 6.26 -11.44
N LEU A 167 -3.33 7.06 -12.48
CA LEU A 167 -4.35 7.43 -13.46
C LEU A 167 -4.70 6.29 -14.43
N ALA A 168 -3.76 5.41 -14.76
CA ALA A 168 -4.03 4.19 -15.52
C ALA A 168 -4.98 3.28 -14.75
N ALA A 169 -4.72 3.06 -13.45
CA ALA A 169 -5.62 2.31 -12.58
C ALA A 169 -7.03 2.95 -12.50
N ALA A 170 -7.17 4.26 -12.67
CA ALA A 170 -8.48 4.89 -12.74
C ALA A 170 -9.29 4.39 -13.96
N GLN A 171 -8.64 4.23 -15.11
CA GLN A 171 -9.27 3.77 -16.34
C GLN A 171 -9.78 2.33 -16.20
N ASP A 172 -9.04 1.49 -15.48
CA ASP A 172 -9.40 0.08 -15.27
C ASP A 172 -10.53 -0.10 -14.24
N ASN A 173 -10.60 0.78 -13.23
CA ASN A 173 -11.48 0.58 -12.08
C ASN A 173 -12.81 1.34 -12.13
N LEU A 174 -12.85 2.49 -12.81
CA LEU A 174 -14.04 3.35 -12.85
C LEU A 174 -15.14 2.72 -13.71
N SER A 175 -15.94 1.87 -13.08
CA SER A 175 -17.01 1.09 -13.72
C SER A 175 -18.42 1.68 -13.52
N ASP A 176 -18.60 2.56 -12.53
CA ASP A 176 -19.88 3.17 -12.19
C ASP A 176 -19.69 4.64 -11.75
N PRO A 177 -19.08 5.50 -12.59
CA PRO A 177 -18.79 6.88 -12.23
C PRO A 177 -20.10 7.66 -12.01
N ARG A 178 -20.19 8.35 -10.86
CA ARG A 178 -21.37 9.16 -10.53
C ARG A 178 -21.18 10.60 -10.98
N GLY A 179 -22.18 11.13 -11.71
CA GLY A 179 -22.14 12.45 -12.35
C GLY A 179 -21.57 13.58 -11.49
N PRO A 180 -22.10 13.84 -10.27
CA PRO A 180 -21.57 14.91 -9.42
C PRO A 180 -20.07 14.78 -9.10
N PHE A 181 -19.56 13.56 -8.97
CA PHE A 181 -18.14 13.32 -8.71
C PHE A 181 -17.27 13.40 -9.98
N VAL A 182 -17.86 13.25 -11.16
CA VAL A 182 -17.22 13.55 -12.45
C VAL A 182 -17.01 15.06 -12.57
N ASP A 183 -18.03 15.87 -12.25
CA ASP A 183 -17.94 17.34 -12.34
C ASP A 183 -16.86 17.90 -11.40
N VAL A 184 -16.80 17.37 -10.18
CA VAL A 184 -15.73 17.68 -9.22
C VAL A 184 -14.36 17.30 -9.78
N ALA A 185 -14.23 16.11 -10.37
CA ALA A 185 -12.96 15.65 -10.94
C ALA A 185 -12.49 16.54 -12.09
N LEU A 186 -13.38 16.93 -13.00
CA LEU A 186 -13.07 17.81 -14.13
C LEU A 186 -12.60 19.19 -13.64
N THR A 187 -13.28 19.73 -12.63
CA THR A 187 -12.91 21.02 -12.03
C THR A 187 -11.54 20.93 -11.35
N GLN A 188 -11.25 19.84 -10.63
CA GLN A 188 -9.96 19.62 -9.99
C GLN A 188 -8.83 19.47 -11.02
N ILE A 189 -9.02 18.68 -12.08
CA ILE A 189 -8.03 18.47 -13.15
C ILE A 189 -7.59 19.79 -13.78
N GLN A 190 -8.52 20.72 -14.00
CA GLN A 190 -8.21 22.05 -14.55
C GLN A 190 -7.22 22.85 -13.68
N GLN A 191 -7.19 22.60 -12.37
CA GLN A 191 -6.29 23.29 -11.43
C GLN A 191 -4.91 22.62 -11.32
N VAL A 192 -4.78 21.35 -11.71
CA VAL A 192 -3.57 20.55 -11.50
C VAL A 192 -2.32 21.19 -12.12
N PRO A 193 -2.32 21.65 -13.39
CA PRO A 193 -1.12 22.24 -13.99
C PRO A 193 -0.65 23.50 -13.24
N HIS A 194 -1.57 24.34 -12.78
CA HIS A 194 -1.23 25.53 -12.00
C HIS A 194 -0.65 25.14 -10.63
N SER A 195 -1.28 24.16 -9.95
CA SER A 195 -0.82 23.67 -8.66
C SER A 195 0.59 23.07 -8.72
N LEU A 196 0.87 22.21 -9.70
CA LEU A 196 2.19 21.59 -9.87
C LEU A 196 3.28 22.61 -10.21
N ARG A 197 2.99 23.60 -11.07
CA ARG A 197 3.93 24.70 -11.34
C ARG A 197 4.20 25.55 -10.10
N GLY A 198 3.18 25.85 -9.32
CA GLY A 198 3.33 26.59 -8.05
C GLY A 198 4.18 25.84 -7.05
N MET A 199 3.94 24.53 -6.90
CA MET A 199 4.78 23.66 -6.07
C MET A 199 6.24 23.66 -6.54
N TYR A 200 6.49 23.46 -7.84
CA TYR A 200 7.83 23.49 -8.40
C TYR A 200 8.54 24.82 -8.13
N ALA A 201 7.85 25.95 -8.35
CA ALA A 201 8.41 27.28 -8.10
C ALA A 201 8.79 27.49 -6.62
N GLY A 202 7.94 27.05 -5.69
CA GLY A 202 8.24 27.11 -4.26
C GLY A 202 9.39 26.21 -3.83
N LEU A 203 9.58 25.08 -4.52
CA LEU A 203 10.66 24.13 -4.25
C LEU A 203 11.98 24.47 -4.93
N ALA A 204 11.99 25.33 -5.96
CA ALA A 204 13.17 25.58 -6.78
C ALA A 204 14.41 26.02 -5.98
N ALA A 205 14.22 26.77 -4.89
CA ALA A 205 15.32 27.22 -4.02
C ALA A 205 15.94 26.08 -3.16
N TYR A 206 15.25 24.95 -3.02
CA TYR A 206 15.62 23.84 -2.14
C TYR A 206 16.14 22.61 -2.90
N ILE A 207 16.12 22.64 -4.24
CA ILE A 207 16.41 21.47 -5.07
C ILE A 207 17.66 21.73 -5.92
N PRO A 208 18.64 20.80 -5.96
CA PRO A 208 19.82 20.94 -6.79
C PRO A 208 19.48 21.08 -8.27
N SER A 209 20.23 21.93 -9.00
CA SER A 209 19.84 22.32 -10.36
C SER A 209 19.72 21.18 -11.37
N HIS A 210 20.46 20.08 -11.17
CA HIS A 210 20.40 18.89 -12.02
C HIS A 210 19.11 18.07 -11.87
N ARG A 211 18.25 18.38 -10.89
CA ARG A 211 16.97 17.68 -10.65
C ARG A 211 15.74 18.44 -11.13
N HIS A 212 15.90 19.67 -11.63
CA HIS A 212 14.77 20.47 -12.11
C HIS A 212 13.99 19.78 -13.24
N THR A 213 14.67 19.19 -14.22
CA THR A 213 14.02 18.53 -15.37
C THR A 213 13.16 17.32 -14.96
N ALA A 214 13.50 16.64 -13.86
CA ALA A 214 12.73 15.51 -13.36
C ALA A 214 11.44 15.93 -12.61
N MET A 215 11.29 17.23 -12.30
CA MET A 215 10.17 17.79 -11.56
C MET A 215 9.32 18.77 -12.36
N GLN A 216 9.75 19.11 -13.57
CA GLN A 216 8.93 19.82 -14.54
C GLN A 216 7.93 18.82 -15.10
N ALA A 217 6.68 18.91 -14.66
CA ALA A 217 5.57 18.25 -15.34
C ALA A 217 5.21 19.11 -16.56
N ASP A 218 5.42 18.56 -17.76
CA ASP A 218 4.87 19.13 -19.00
C ASP A 218 3.34 19.01 -19.03
#